data_AF-A0A258JQY0-F1
#
_entry.id   AF-A0A258JQY0-F1
#
_cell.length_a   1.000
_cell.length_b   1.000
_cell.length_c   1.000
_cell.angle_alpha   90.00
_cell.angle_beta   90.00
_cell.angle_gamma   90.00
#
_symmetry.space_group_name_H-M   'P 1'
#
loop_
_entity.id
_entity.type
_entity.pdbx_description
1 polymer ?
#
loop_
_entity_poly.entity_id
_entity_poly.type
_entity_poly.pdbx_seq_one_letter_code
_entity_poly.pdbx_strand_id
1 'polypeptide(L)' 'MPDLCDLSATQLRDDMAQKRISPVEVLEACLTRIEAVNPAVNAMVTLNVEGARSAARSAEAAIMRGESLGPL' A
#
# COMPACT_ATOMS: atom_id res chain seq x y z
N MET A 1 -5.98 3.72 15.98
CA MET A 1 -5.58 4.27 14.68
C MET A 1 -6.51 3.65 13.66
N PRO A 2 -7.10 4.41 12.71
CA PRO A 2 -7.85 3.80 11.61
C PRO A 2 -6.97 2.79 10.87
N ASP A 3 -7.56 1.71 10.35
CA ASP A 3 -6.84 0.77 9.47
C ASP A 3 -6.31 1.55 8.27
N LEU A 4 -5.07 1.31 7.85
CA LEU A 4 -4.46 1.97 6.69
C LEU A 4 -5.34 1.81 5.45
N CYS A 5 -6.04 0.68 5.36
CA CYS A 5 -6.94 0.38 4.26
C CYS A 5 -8.27 1.18 4.29
N ASP A 6 -8.55 1.94 5.36
CA ASP A 6 -9.71 2.86 5.46
C ASP A 6 -9.37 4.29 5.04
N LEU A 7 -8.09 4.60 4.86
CA LEU A 7 -7.63 5.91 4.42
C LEU A 7 -7.92 6.10 2.93
N SER A 8 -8.26 7.32 2.54
CA SER A 8 -8.37 7.69 1.12
C SER A 8 -7.01 7.64 0.43
N ALA A 9 -6.99 7.44 -0.89
CA ALA A 9 -5.76 7.44 -1.67
C ALA A 9 -4.95 8.74 -1.49
N THR A 10 -5.62 9.90 -1.38
CA THR A 10 -4.96 11.18 -1.13
C THR A 10 -4.34 11.26 0.25
N GLN A 11 -5.00 10.73 1.29
CA GLN A 11 -4.42 10.67 2.64
C GLN A 11 -3.18 9.76 2.66
N LEU A 12 -3.27 8.58 2.05
CA LEU A 12 -2.15 7.66 1.95
C LEU A 12 -0.95 8.30 1.25
N ARG A 13 -1.19 8.97 0.11
CA ARG A 13 -0.15 9.67 -0.63
C ARG A 13 0.50 10.78 0.22
N ASP A 14 -0.30 11.61 0.88
CA ASP A 14 0.21 12.72 1.68
C ASP A 14 0.98 12.21 2.91
N ASP A 15 0.50 11.15 3.56
CA ASP A 15 1.20 10.47 4.66
C ASP A 15 2.53 9.84 4.20
N MET A 16 2.56 9.21 3.03
CA MET A 16 3.78 8.65 2.42
C MET A 16 4.78 9.75 2.03
N ALA A 17 4.31 10.84 1.43
CA ALA A 17 5.14 12.00 1.08
C ALA A 17 5.80 12.62 2.33
N GLN A 18 5.07 12.63 3.45
CA GLN A 18 5.54 13.12 4.74
C GLN A 18 6.26 12.03 5.56
N LYS A 19 6.50 10.85 4.97
CA LYS A 19 7.21 9.70 5.57
C LYS A 19 6.62 9.24 6.89
N ARG A 20 5.30 9.44 7.08
CA ARG A 20 4.57 8.94 8.24
C ARG A 20 4.22 7.47 8.15
N ILE A 21 4.03 6.99 6.91
CA ILE A 21 3.74 5.59 6.59
C ILE A 21 4.58 5.19 5.37
N SER A 22 4.93 3.92 5.29
CA SER A 22 5.62 3.33 4.15
C SER A 22 4.63 2.72 3.14
N PRO A 23 4.92 2.78 1.83
CA PRO A 23 4.22 1.98 0.82
C PRO A 23 4.20 0.48 1.14
N VAL A 24 5.24 -0.04 1.79
CA VAL A 24 5.33 -1.45 2.19
C VAL A 24 4.31 -1.75 3.29
N GLU A 25 4.18 -0.88 4.29
CA GLU A 25 3.20 -1.04 5.37
C GLU A 25 1.77 -1.03 4.84
N VAL A 26 1.47 -0.13 3.90
CA VAL A 26 0.15 -0.04 3.26
C VAL A 26 -0.16 -1.30 2.45
N LEU A 27 0.82 -1.84 1.72
CA LEU A 27 0.64 -3.08 0.98
C LEU A 27 0.35 -4.26 1.92
N GLU A 28 1.12 -4.44 2.99
CA GLU A 28 0.92 -5.55 3.93
C GLU A 28 -0.43 -5.45 4.65
N ALA A 29 -0.89 -4.22 4.95
CA ALA A 29 -2.25 -4.00 5.47
C ALA A 29 -3.31 -4.46 4.46
N CYS A 30 -3.17 -4.09 3.18
CA CYS A 30 -4.08 -4.51 2.12
C CYS A 30 -4.10 -6.03 1.95
N LEU A 31 -2.94 -6.70 1.96
CA LEU A 31 -2.84 -8.16 1.86
C LEU A 31 -3.52 -8.83 3.05
N THR A 32 -3.29 -8.34 4.26
CA THR A 32 -3.95 -8.84 5.49
C THR A 32 -5.46 -8.72 5.40
N ARG A 33 -5.98 -7.58 4.91
CA ARG A 33 -7.41 -7.36 4.67
C ARG A 33 -7.96 -8.35 3.63
N ILE A 34 -7.23 -8.57 2.54
CA ILE A 34 -7.62 -9.52 1.49
C ILE A 34 -7.71 -10.94 2.07
N GLU A 35 -6.73 -11.39 2.83
CA GLU A 35 -6.74 -12.71 3.47
C GLU A 35 -7.94 -12.90 4.41
N ALA A 36 -8.29 -11.87 5.17
CA ALA A 36 -9.41 -11.92 6.11
C ALA A 36 -10.81 -11.88 5.43
N VAL A 37 -10.96 -11.11 4.34
CA VAL A 37 -12.28 -10.75 3.79
C VAL A 37 -12.57 -11.45 2.47
N ASN A 38 -11.57 -11.64 1.61
CA ASN A 38 -11.78 -12.21 0.28
C ASN A 38 -12.36 -13.63 0.27
N PRO A 39 -12.14 -14.53 1.27
CA PRO A 39 -12.80 -15.82 1.28
C PRO A 39 -14.33 -15.75 1.29
N ALA A 40 -14.92 -14.72 1.90
CA ALA A 40 -16.35 -14.52 1.94
C ALA A 40 -16.88 -13.72 0.73
N VAL A 41 -16.09 -12.76 0.22
CA VAL A 41 -16.51 -11.85 -0.86
C VAL A 41 -16.20 -12.40 -2.25
N ASN A 42 -15.11 -13.17 -2.37
CA ASN A 42 -14.60 -13.73 -3.62
C ASN A 42 -14.38 -12.66 -4.72
N ALA A 43 -13.77 -11.53 -4.36
CA ALA A 43 -13.51 -10.41 -5.27
C ALA A 43 -12.18 -10.53 -6.03
N MET A 44 -11.16 -11.15 -5.42
CA MET A 44 -9.83 -11.29 -6.00
C MET A 44 -9.65 -12.69 -6.59
N VAL A 45 -9.46 -12.76 -7.91
CA VAL A 45 -9.25 -14.03 -8.64
C VAL A 45 -7.77 -14.46 -8.63
N THR A 46 -6.86 -13.48 -8.75
CA THR A 46 -5.42 -13.71 -8.77
C THR A 46 -4.72 -12.61 -7.98
N LEU A 47 -3.70 -12.97 -7.21
CA LEU A 47 -2.87 -12.03 -6.45
C LEU A 47 -1.41 -12.11 -6.93
N ASN A 48 -0.84 -10.99 -7.34
CA ASN A 48 0.60 -10.87 -7.63
C ASN A 48 1.34 -10.31 -6.40
N VAL A 49 1.40 -11.10 -5.33
CA VAL A 49 1.96 -10.65 -4.04
C VAL A 49 3.44 -10.28 -4.15
N GLU A 50 4.23 -11.09 -4.85
CA GLU A 50 5.67 -10.85 -5.01
C GLU A 50 5.95 -9.57 -5.81
N GLY A 51 5.25 -9.40 -6.94
CA GLY A 51 5.37 -8.20 -7.76
C GLY A 51 4.93 -6.95 -7.01
N ALA A 52 3.83 -7.03 -6.24
CA ALA A 52 3.37 -5.92 -5.41
C ALA A 52 4.40 -5.55 -4.34
N ARG A 53 4.98 -6.53 -3.64
CA ARG A 53 6.04 -6.30 -2.64
C ARG A 53 7.29 -5.67 -3.26
N SER A 54 7.68 -6.10 -4.46
CA SER A 54 8.81 -5.51 -5.19
C SER A 54 8.55 -4.05 -5.56
N ALA A 55 7.34 -3.74 -6.05
CA ALA A 55 6.94 -2.38 -6.38
C ALA A 55 6.90 -1.48 -5.14
N ALA A 56 6.34 -1.96 -4.02
CA ALA A 56 6.26 -1.21 -2.77
C ALA A 56 7.65 -0.85 -2.23
N ARG A 57 8.61 -1.79 -2.24
CA ARG A 57 10.01 -1.51 -1.85
C ARG A 57 10.67 -0.49 -2.78
N SER A 58 10.39 -0.57 -4.08
CA SER A 58 10.94 0.39 -5.05
C SER A 58 10.40 1.80 -4.82
N ALA A 59 9.10 1.92 -4.54
CA ALA A 59 8.46 3.18 -4.20
C ALA A 59 8.97 3.76 -2.88
N GLU A 60 9.11 2.93 -1.84
CA GLU A 60 9.71 3.33 -0.56
C GLU A 60 11.13 3.87 -0.77
N ALA A 61 11.95 3.18 -1.55
CA ALA A 61 13.30 3.63 -1.87
C ALA A 61 13.30 4.99 -2.61
N ALA A 62 12.36 5.22 -3.54
CA ALA A 62 12.21 6.50 -4.24
C ALA A 62 11.84 7.65 -3.28
N ILE A 63 10.88 7.42 -2.39
CA ILE A 63 10.47 8.38 -1.35
C ILE A 63 11.65 8.70 -0.42
N MET A 64 12.42 7.69 -0.03
CA MET A 64 13.59 7.89 0.83
C MET A 64 14.69 8.71 0.15
N ARG A 65 14.86 8.55 -1.17
CA ARG A 65 15.76 9.38 -2.00
C ARG A 65 15.22 10.79 -2.24
N GLY A 66 13.98 11.09 -1.86
CA GLY A 66 13.35 12.39 -2.08
C GLY A 66 12.91 12.62 -3.53
N GLU A 67 12.72 11.54 -4.29
CA GLU A 67 12.15 11.63 -5.63
C GLU A 67 10.68 12.08 -5.55
N SER A 68 10.22 12.77 -6.60
CA SER A 68 8.81 13.17 -6.67
C SER A 68 7.94 11.93 -6.75
N LEU A 69 6.98 11.81 -5.85
CA LEU A 69 5.86 10.90 -5.99
C LEU A 69 5.11 11.23 -7.29
N GLY A 70 4.58 10.19 -7.94
CA GLY A 70 3.70 10.36 -9.09
C GLY A 70 2.36 10.99 -8.69
N PRO A 71 1.40 11.08 -9.61
CA PRO A 71 0.05 11.56 -9.28
C PRO A 71 -0.65 10.67 -8.22
N LEU A 72 -0.20 9.42 -8.08
CA LEU A 72 -0.55 8.44 -7.06
C LEU A 72 0.73 7.87 -6.44
#